data_AF-A0A3D6EVR2-F1
#
_entry.id   AF-A0A3D6EVR2-F1
#
_cell.length_a   1.000
_cell.length_b   1.000
_cell.length_c   1.000
_cell.angle_alpha   90.00
_cell.angle_beta   90.00
_cell.angle_gamma   90.00
#
_symmetry.space_group_name_H-M   'P 1'
#
loop_
_entity.id
_entity.type
_entity.pdbx_description
1 polymer ?
#
loop_
_entity_poly.entity_id
_entity_poly.type
_entity_poly.pdbx_seq_one_letter_code
_entity_poly.pdbx_strand_id
1 'polypeptide(L)' 'MTLRPHSIVHSIIYDEQKGKAVGVRVLDAETKQEVEFFAKIIFLNASALGSTHILLNSISSRFPNGLGNG' A
#
# COMPACT_ATOMS: atom_id res chain seq x y z
N MET A 1 0.09 -18.42 9.02
CA MET A 1 0.01 -16.99 9.40
C MET A 1 1.42 -16.49 9.60
N THR A 2 1.78 -15.34 9.02
CA THR A 2 3.12 -14.75 9.16
C THR A 2 2.97 -13.30 9.59
N LEU A 3 3.65 -12.93 10.67
CA LEU A 3 3.73 -11.54 11.15
C LEU A 3 5.10 -10.99 10.80
N ARG A 4 5.14 -9.79 10.24
CA ARG A 4 6.39 -9.09 9.90
C ARG A 4 6.42 -7.74 10.64
N PRO A 5 7.11 -7.62 11.78
CA PRO A 5 7.27 -6.35 12.47
C PRO A 5 8.19 -5.41 11.67
N HIS A 6 8.34 -4.18 12.15
CA HIS A 6 9.22 -3.15 11.55
C HIS A 6 8.97 -2.91 10.06
N SER A 7 7.73 -3.12 9.61
CA SER A 7 7.32 -3.04 8.21
C SER A 7 6.36 -1.86 8.04
N ILE A 8 6.87 -0.76 7.51
CA ILE A 8 6.10 0.46 7.29
C ILE A 8 5.48 0.37 5.89
N VAL A 9 4.16 0.24 5.82
CA VAL A 9 3.45 0.28 4.52
C VAL A 9 3.48 1.72 4.00
N HIS A 10 4.02 1.91 2.80
CA HIS A 10 4.10 3.21 2.14
C HIS A 10 2.88 3.45 1.24
N SER A 11 2.57 2.50 0.37
CA SER A 11 1.48 2.62 -0.61
C SER A 11 0.91 1.26 -1.04
N ILE A 12 -0.29 1.30 -1.60
CA ILE A 12 -0.95 0.17 -2.27
C ILE A 12 -0.59 0.22 -3.76
N ILE A 13 -0.30 -0.96 -4.31
CA ILE A 13 -0.02 -1.15 -5.73
C ILE A 13 -1.34 -1.45 -6.44
N TYR A 14 -1.74 -0.55 -7.35
CA TYR A 14 -2.94 -0.68 -8.16
C TYR A 14 -2.59 -1.13 -9.59
N ASP A 15 -3.22 -2.20 -10.06
CA ASP A 15 -3.09 -2.70 -11.42
C ASP A 15 -4.27 -2.20 -12.26
N GLU A 16 -3.96 -1.39 -13.28
CA GLU A 16 -4.98 -0.74 -14.11
C GLU A 16 -5.63 -1.68 -15.10
N GLN A 17 -4.87 -2.65 -15.63
CA GLN A 17 -5.39 -3.65 -16.54
C GLN A 17 -6.37 -4.58 -15.83
N LYS A 18 -6.07 -4.93 -14.58
CA LYS A 18 -6.96 -5.74 -13.72
C LYS A 18 -8.02 -4.92 -12.99
N GLY A 19 -7.89 -3.59 -12.99
CA GLY A 19 -8.82 -2.67 -12.32
C GLY A 19 -8.90 -2.86 -10.80
N LYS A 20 -7.80 -3.27 -10.14
CA LYS A 20 -7.81 -3.54 -8.69
C LYS A 20 -6.45 -3.42 -8.03
N ALA A 21 -6.45 -3.28 -6.71
CA ALA A 21 -5.25 -3.41 -5.89
C ALA A 21 -4.69 -4.85 -5.94
N VAL A 22 -3.38 -4.98 -6.10
CA VAL A 22 -2.68 -6.28 -6.27
C VAL A 22 -1.55 -6.49 -5.27
N GLY A 23 -1.12 -5.45 -4.55
CA GLY A 23 -0.06 -5.56 -3.56
C GLY A 23 0.13 -4.31 -2.73
N VAL A 24 1.15 -4.34 -1.89
CA VAL A 24 1.61 -3.21 -1.07
C VAL A 24 3.10 -3.04 -1.19
N ARG A 25 3.55 -1.79 -1.12
CA ARG A 25 4.94 -1.40 -1.04
C ARG A 25 5.29 -1.09 0.41
N VAL A 26 6.34 -1.73 0.91
CA VAL A 26 6.74 -1.71 2.30
C VAL A 26 8.18 -1.20 2.39
N LEU A 27 8.42 -0.28 3.32
CA LEU A 27 9.75 0.10 3.77
C LEU A 27 10.09 -0.68 5.05
N ASP A 28 11.17 -1.45 5.02
CA ASP A 28 11.71 -2.06 6.24
C ASP A 28 12.35 -0.97 7.11
N ALA A 29 11.90 -0.84 8.36
CA ALA A 29 12.33 0.22 9.24
C ALA A 29 13.78 0.05 9.73
N GLU A 30 14.33 -1.16 9.69
CA GLU A 30 15.68 -1.50 10.13
C GLU A 30 16.67 -1.39 8.98
N THR A 31 16.37 -2.03 7.84
CA THR A 31 17.27 -2.07 6.68
C THR A 31 17.09 -0.91 5.71
N LYS A 32 15.98 -0.16 5.83
CA LYS A 32 15.56 0.90 4.89
C LYS A 32 15.35 0.42 3.46
N GLN A 33 15.22 -0.88 3.25
CA GLN A 33 14.94 -1.44 1.93
C GLN A 33 13.45 -1.40 1.63
N GLU A 34 13.14 -1.12 0.37
CA GLU A 34 11.78 -1.19 -0.15
C GLU A 34 11.49 -2.59 -0.70
N VAL A 35 10.36 -3.16 -0.32
CA VAL A 35 9.93 -4.50 -0.71
C VAL A 35 8.45 -4.48 -1.11
N GLU A 36 8.12 -5.19 -2.18
CA GLU A 36 6.74 -5.33 -2.65
C GLU A 36 6.16 -6.69 -2.25
N PHE A 37 4.93 -6.67 -1.73
CA PHE A 37 4.19 -7.87 -1.38
C PHE A 37 2.88 -7.92 -2.17
N PHE A 38 2.66 -9.02 -2.89
CA PHE A 38 1.46 -9.21 -3.71
C PHE A 38 0.43 -10.11 -3.03
N ALA A 39 -0.84 -9.75 -3.16
CA ALA A 39 -1.95 -10.49 -2.57
C ALA A 39 -3.22 -10.36 -3.42
N LYS A 40 -4.11 -11.35 -3.32
CA LYS A 40 -5.41 -11.32 -4.00
C LYS A 40 -6.39 -10.35 -3.34
N ILE A 41 -6.27 -10.16 -2.02
CA ILE A 41 -7.13 -9.32 -1.18
C ILE A 41 -6.23 -8.57 -0.19
N ILE A 42 -6.50 -7.29 0.03
CA ILE A 42 -5.77 -6.42 0.95
C ILE A 42 -6.77 -5.80 1.93
N PHE A 43 -6.51 -5.95 3.23
CA PHE A 43 -7.25 -5.28 4.30
C PHE A 43 -6.38 -4.18 4.90
N LEU A 44 -6.78 -2.92 4.75
CA LEU A 44 -6.01 -1.77 5.23
C LEU A 44 -6.49 -1.31 6.62
N ASN A 45 -5.82 -1.78 7.67
CA ASN A 45 -6.16 -1.51 9.07
C ASN A 45 -5.08 -0.66 9.78
N ALA A 46 -4.72 0.48 9.22
CA ALA A 46 -3.60 1.31 9.69
C ALA A 46 -4.03 2.51 10.56
N SER A 47 -5.19 2.42 11.24
CA SER A 47 -5.89 3.53 11.92
C SER A 47 -6.43 4.59 10.94
N ALA A 48 -7.24 5.54 11.45
CA ALA A 48 -7.85 6.58 10.60
C ALA A 48 -6.80 7.40 9.83
N LEU A 49 -5.79 7.95 10.52
CA LEU A 49 -4.77 8.78 9.88
C LEU A 49 -3.80 7.96 9.03
N GLY A 50 -3.37 6.78 9.52
CA GLY A 50 -2.43 5.94 8.78
C GLY A 50 -3.04 5.34 7.51
N SER A 51 -4.30 4.89 7.56
CA SER A 51 -5.00 4.41 6.36
C SER A 51 -5.17 5.54 5.34
N THR A 52 -5.58 6.74 5.76
CA THR A 52 -5.68 7.90 4.86
C THR A 52 -4.33 8.24 4.23
N HIS A 53 -3.26 8.27 5.01
CA HIS A 53 -1.92 8.57 4.51
C HIS A 53 -1.47 7.56 3.44
N ILE A 54 -1.66 6.26 3.70
CA ILE A 54 -1.34 5.19 2.73
C ILE A 54 -2.17 5.35 1.46
N LEU A 55 -3.48 5.61 1.57
CA LEU A 55 -4.36 5.76 0.42
C LEU A 55 -4.01 6.97 -0.45
N LEU A 56 -3.66 8.11 0.16
CA LEU A 56 -3.23 9.31 -0.56
C LEU A 56 -1.87 9.12 -1.25
N ASN A 57 -0.95 8.35 -0.65
CA ASN A 57 0.32 8.00 -1.27
C ASN A 57 0.20 6.89 -2.33
N SER A 58 -0.96 6.23 -2.45
CA SER A 58 -1.21 5.14 -3.39
C SER A 58 -1.56 5.69 -4.77
N ILE A 59 -0.57 6.21 -5.47
CA ILE A 59 -0.70 6.87 -6.78
C ILE A 59 -0.60 5.86 -7.93
N SER A 60 -1.43 6.02 -8.95
CA SER A 60 -1.33 5.32 -10.23
C SER A 60 -1.76 6.25 -11.37
N SER A 61 -1.68 5.81 -12.64
CA SER A 61 -2.18 6.63 -13.76
C SER A 61 -3.69 6.91 -13.65
N ARG A 62 -4.47 5.96 -13.13
CA ARG A 62 -5.89 6.12 -12.82
C ARG A 62 -6.15 6.99 -11.58
N PHE A 63 -5.26 6.97 -10.59
CA PHE A 63 -5.37 7.72 -9.35
C PHE A 63 -4.17 8.64 -9.14
N PRO A 64 -4.03 9.72 -9.94
CA PRO A 64 -2.84 10.57 -9.91
C PRO A 64 -2.63 11.29 -8.57
N ASN A 65 -3.72 11.50 -7.83
CA ASN A 65 -3.71 12.18 -6.52
C ASN A 65 -3.90 11.19 -5.34
N GLY A 66 -3.74 9.89 -5.59
CA GLY A 66 -3.92 8.84 -4.58
C GLY A 66 -5.28 8.15 -4.65
N LEU A 67 -5.29 6.86 -4.33
CA LEU A 67 -6.45 5.97 -4.33
C LEU A 67 -7.60 6.46 -3.42
N GLY A 68 -7.28 7.23 -2.38
CA GLY A 68 -8.26 7.80 -1.44
C GLY A 68 -8.75 9.21 -1.76
N ASN A 69 -8.23 9.86 -2.81
CA ASN A 69 -8.50 11.27 -3.10
C ASN A 69 -9.69 11.47 -4.06
N GLY A 70 -10.82 10.85 -3.73
CA GLY A 70 -12.08 10.96 -4.47
C GLY A 70 -12.78 12.30 -4.27
#